data_AF-A0A5N9AFI4-F1
#
_entry.id   AF-A0A5N9AFI4-F1
#
_cell.length_a   1.000
_cell.length_b   1.000
_cell.length_c   1.000
_cell.angle_alpha   90.00
_cell.angle_beta   90.00
_cell.angle_gamma   90.00
#
_symmetry.space_group_name_H-M   'P 1'
#
loop_
_entity.id
_entity.type
_entity.pdbx_description
1 polymer ?
#
loop_
_entity_poly.entity_id
_entity_poly.type
_entity_poly.pdbx_seq_one_letter_code
_entity_poly.pdbx_strand_id
1 'polypeptide(L)'
;MTDFITTYKGFIEAYRGDSECIWVTVNLSNGTDIYFNNHKEWLDIKRKCQQEDLSVSAINLQFKSHKITVDMNDCEGSYLVRSVLGEVGSWTRNYYTVGKLKGDVVHKTRWLIPELVEEEKSEDTLDNCFEEAIIYHHAERTDE
;
A
#
# COMPACT_ATOMS: atom_id res chain seq x y z
N MET A 1 -3.19 -19.05 -6.53
CA MET A 1 -2.62 -18.34 -5.37
C MET A 1 -1.26 -17.85 -5.79
N THR A 2 -0.99 -16.56 -5.62
CA THR A 2 0.33 -15.97 -5.92
C THR A 2 1.27 -16.31 -4.78
N ASP A 3 2.47 -16.78 -5.09
CA ASP A 3 3.52 -17.01 -4.08
C ASP A 3 4.08 -15.65 -3.66
N PHE A 4 3.73 -15.21 -2.46
CA PHE A 4 4.22 -13.95 -1.91
C PHE A 4 5.69 -14.04 -1.51
N ILE A 5 6.46 -12.98 -1.78
CA ILE A 5 7.77 -12.81 -1.16
C ILE A 5 7.53 -12.39 0.28
N THR A 6 7.84 -13.27 1.23
CA THR A 6 7.62 -13.03 2.68
C THR A 6 8.89 -12.97 3.51
N THR A 7 10.05 -13.14 2.87
CA THR A 7 11.35 -13.11 3.54
C THR A 7 12.21 -11.98 3.00
N TYR A 8 12.98 -11.35 3.88
CA TYR A 8 13.94 -10.33 3.47
C TYR A 8 14.97 -10.85 2.46
N LYS A 9 15.40 -12.12 2.59
CA LYS A 9 16.30 -12.75 1.62
C LYS A 9 15.66 -12.82 0.23
N GLY A 10 14.41 -13.30 0.13
CA GLY A 10 13.69 -13.36 -1.15
C GLY A 10 13.49 -11.97 -1.76
N PHE A 11 13.20 -10.97 -0.91
CA PHE A 11 13.13 -9.57 -1.35
C PHE A 11 14.45 -9.09 -1.96
N ILE A 12 15.59 -9.32 -1.30
CA ILE A 12 16.90 -8.89 -1.81
C ILE A 12 17.26 -9.58 -3.13
N GLU A 13 16.92 -10.86 -3.28
CA GLU A 13 17.12 -11.60 -4.54
C GLU A 13 16.29 -10.98 -5.68
N ALA A 14 15.02 -10.68 -5.43
CA ALA A 14 14.14 -10.05 -6.42
C ALA A 14 14.54 -8.60 -6.73
N TYR A 15 14.87 -7.80 -5.71
CA TYR A 15 15.34 -6.41 -5.84
C TYR A 15 16.62 -6.31 -6.69
N ARG A 16 17.54 -7.28 -6.57
CA ARG A 16 18.75 -7.31 -7.41
C ARG A 16 18.44 -7.58 -8.89
N GLY A 17 17.32 -8.24 -9.18
CA GLY A 17 16.84 -8.47 -10.55
C GLY A 17 16.26 -7.21 -11.19
N ASP A 18 15.72 -6.30 -10.39
CA ASP A 18 15.14 -5.03 -10.85
C ASP A 18 15.25 -3.96 -9.75
N SER A 19 16.32 -3.16 -9.82
CA SER A 19 16.59 -2.11 -8.83
C SER A 19 15.93 -0.77 -9.14
N GLU A 20 15.27 -0.66 -10.31
CA GLU A 20 14.64 0.59 -10.76
C GLU A 20 13.13 0.60 -10.50
N CYS A 21 12.56 -0.49 -9.96
CA CYS A 21 11.17 -0.52 -9.55
C CYS A 21 10.96 -0.02 -8.10
N ILE A 22 9.72 0.43 -7.86
CA ILE A 22 9.25 0.79 -6.52
C ILE A 22 8.72 -0.48 -5.86
N TRP A 23 9.30 -0.79 -4.71
CA TRP A 23 8.88 -1.89 -3.89
C TRP A 23 7.88 -1.42 -2.83
N VAL A 24 6.85 -2.23 -2.62
CA VAL A 24 5.87 -2.05 -1.56
C VAL A 24 6.05 -3.17 -0.56
N THR A 25 6.18 -2.82 0.72
CA THR A 25 6.15 -3.80 1.82
C THR A 25 4.91 -3.56 2.65
N VAL A 26 4.07 -4.58 2.76
CA VAL A 26 2.89 -4.58 3.63
C VAL A 26 3.23 -5.40 4.86
N ASN A 27 3.20 -4.78 6.03
CA ASN A 27 3.30 -5.46 7.31
C ASN A 27 1.88 -5.86 7.74
N LEU A 28 1.69 -7.13 8.08
CA LEU A 28 0.42 -7.67 8.55
C LEU A 28 0.38 -7.77 10.09
N SER A 29 -0.81 -7.85 10.65
CA SER A 29 -1.05 -7.95 12.10
C SER A 29 -0.43 -9.20 12.74
N ASN A 30 -0.21 -10.27 11.97
CA ASN A 30 0.47 -11.49 12.43
C ASN A 30 2.01 -11.40 12.39
N GLY A 31 2.57 -10.21 12.08
CA GLY A 31 4.01 -9.99 11.96
C GLY A 31 4.63 -10.46 10.63
N THR A 32 3.82 -10.90 9.67
CA THR A 32 4.30 -11.26 8.33
C THR A 32 4.49 -10.01 7.47
N ASP A 33 5.62 -9.95 6.79
CA ASP A 33 5.88 -8.96 5.75
C ASP A 33 5.56 -9.55 4.38
N ILE A 34 4.92 -8.79 3.50
CA ILE A 34 4.75 -9.14 2.10
C ILE A 34 5.39 -8.06 1.23
N TYR A 35 6.32 -8.48 0.37
CA TYR A 35 7.07 -7.62 -0.54
C TYR A 35 6.57 -7.81 -1.97
N PHE A 36 6.24 -6.72 -2.66
CA PHE A 36 5.79 -6.76 -4.05
C PHE A 36 6.12 -5.47 -4.79
N ASN A 37 6.15 -5.52 -6.12
CA ASN A 37 6.28 -4.33 -6.98
C ASN A 37 5.16 -4.23 -8.03
N ASN A 38 4.26 -5.21 -8.05
CA ASN A 38 3.12 -5.26 -8.96
C ASN A 38 1.81 -5.02 -8.20
N HIS A 39 1.05 -4.01 -8.61
CA HIS A 39 -0.22 -3.66 -7.96
C HIS A 39 -1.25 -4.80 -7.96
N LYS A 40 -1.17 -5.77 -8.89
CA LYS A 40 -2.04 -6.96 -8.86
C LYS A 40 -1.92 -7.76 -7.57
N GLU A 41 -0.73 -7.78 -6.96
CA GLU A 41 -0.48 -8.49 -5.70
C GLU A 41 -1.24 -7.87 -4.53
N TRP A 42 -1.58 -6.57 -4.58
CA TRP A 42 -2.45 -5.94 -3.58
C TRP A 42 -3.83 -6.61 -3.50
N LEU A 43 -4.39 -7.01 -4.65
CA LEU A 43 -5.67 -7.71 -4.71
C LEU A 43 -5.56 -9.14 -4.15
N ASP A 44 -4.41 -9.80 -4.31
CA ASP A 44 -4.14 -11.09 -3.68
C ASP A 44 -3.97 -10.95 -2.16
N ILE A 45 -3.29 -9.90 -1.69
CA ILE A 45 -3.11 -9.59 -0.27
C ILE A 45 -4.47 -9.30 0.39
N LYS A 46 -5.35 -8.53 -0.26
CA LYS A 46 -6.72 -8.31 0.20
C LYS A 46 -7.45 -9.63 0.46
N ARG A 47 -7.39 -10.55 -0.50
CA ARG A 47 -8.01 -11.89 -0.36
C ARG A 47 -7.41 -12.68 0.79
N LYS A 48 -6.07 -12.65 0.95
CA LYS A 48 -5.39 -13.29 2.08
C LYS A 48 -5.85 -12.71 3.42
N CYS A 49 -5.92 -11.38 3.54
CA CYS A 49 -6.36 -10.70 4.75
C CYS A 49 -7.80 -11.09 5.13
N GLN A 50 -8.70 -11.14 4.15
CA GLN A 50 -10.09 -11.57 4.36
C GLN A 50 -10.24 -13.05 4.75
N GLN A 51 -9.35 -13.92 4.25
CA GLN A 51 -9.40 -15.36 4.53
C GLN A 51 -8.80 -15.74 5.89
N GLU A 52 -7.82 -14.96 6.35
CA GLU A 52 -7.05 -15.24 7.56
C GLU A 52 -7.34 -14.24 8.68
N ASP A 53 -8.35 -13.38 8.52
CA ASP A 53 -8.72 -12.29 9.45
C ASP A 53 -7.51 -11.42 9.85
N LEU A 54 -6.69 -11.04 8.86
CA LEU A 54 -5.49 -10.22 9.07
C LEU A 54 -5.76 -8.75 8.75
N SER A 55 -5.09 -7.86 9.49
CA SER A 55 -5.10 -6.41 9.25
C SER A 55 -3.73 -5.96 8.74
N VAL A 56 -3.70 -4.85 8.02
CA VAL A 56 -2.44 -4.23 7.56
C VAL A 56 -1.97 -3.27 8.65
N SER A 57 -0.81 -3.51 9.24
CA SER A 57 -0.24 -2.66 10.29
C SER A 57 0.61 -1.51 9.74
N ALA A 58 1.25 -1.69 8.59
CA ALA A 58 1.97 -0.62 7.90
C ALA A 58 2.12 -0.90 6.40
N ILE A 59 2.21 0.18 5.62
CA ILE A 59 2.59 0.13 4.21
C ILE A 59 3.88 0.91 4.03
N ASN A 60 4.86 0.29 3.40
CA ASN A 60 6.13 0.93 3.08
C ASN A 60 6.27 1.06 1.57
N LEU A 61 6.66 2.24 1.10
CA LEU A 61 7.09 2.46 -0.28
C LEU A 61 8.61 2.62 -0.28
N GLN A 62 9.30 1.88 -1.14
CA GLN A 62 10.76 1.89 -1.22
C GLN A 62 11.24 2.04 -2.65
N PHE A 63 12.11 3.03 -2.86
CA PHE A 63 12.90 3.19 -4.07
C PHE A 63 14.37 3.31 -3.69
N LYS A 64 15.19 2.36 -4.15
CA LYS A 64 16.61 2.29 -3.75
C LYS A 64 16.74 2.31 -2.22
N SER A 65 17.49 3.26 -1.68
CA SER A 65 17.68 3.45 -0.24
C SER A 65 16.62 4.33 0.41
N HIS A 66 15.76 5.01 -0.38
CA HIS A 66 14.69 5.83 0.16
C HIS A 66 13.50 4.94 0.52
N LYS A 67 13.08 4.99 1.79
CA LYS A 67 11.91 4.29 2.28
C LYS A 67 10.98 5.26 2.99
N ILE A 68 9.71 5.24 2.62
CA ILE A 68 8.61 5.90 3.32
C ILE A 68 7.78 4.82 4.01
N THR A 69 7.43 5.05 5.27
CA THR A 69 6.54 4.18 6.04
C THR A 69 5.28 4.94 6.40
N VAL A 70 4.14 4.39 6.01
CA VAL A 70 2.82 4.84 6.46
C VAL A 70 2.33 3.82 7.47
N ASP A 71 2.35 4.23 8.74
CA ASP A 71 1.73 3.47 9.83
C ASP A 71 0.22 3.35 9.56
N MET A 72 -0.37 2.17 9.73
CA MET A 72 -1.79 1.89 9.52
C MET A 72 -2.55 1.63 10.83
N ASN A 73 -1.97 2.01 11.96
CA ASN A 73 -2.72 2.09 13.21
C ASN A 73 -3.80 3.19 13.16
N ASP A 74 -4.80 3.05 14.04
CA ASP A 74 -5.93 3.96 14.24
C ASP A 74 -6.75 4.23 12.97
N CYS A 75 -6.98 3.18 12.17
CA CYS A 75 -7.87 3.22 11.01
C CYS A 75 -8.64 1.91 10.85
N GLU A 76 -9.75 1.98 10.12
CA GLU A 76 -10.65 0.85 9.85
C GLU A 76 -10.27 0.11 8.55
N GLY A 77 -9.31 0.64 7.79
CA GLY A 77 -8.83 0.02 6.57
C GLY A 77 -7.67 0.76 5.93
N SER A 78 -6.89 0.01 5.15
CA SER A 78 -5.78 0.54 4.36
C SER A 78 -6.17 0.63 2.89
N TYR A 79 -5.83 1.75 2.26
CA TYR A 79 -6.06 2.00 0.85
C TYR A 79 -4.72 2.13 0.10
N LEU A 80 -4.60 1.46 -1.04
CA LEU A 80 -3.42 1.57 -1.89
C LEU A 80 -3.83 1.55 -3.37
N VAL A 81 -3.46 2.58 -4.13
CA VAL A 81 -3.60 2.60 -5.58
C VAL A 81 -2.39 3.19 -6.26
N ARG A 82 -2.21 2.82 -7.54
CA ARG A 82 -1.35 3.56 -8.46
C ARG A 82 -2.19 4.55 -9.25
N SER A 83 -1.70 5.77 -9.39
CA SER A 83 -2.36 6.80 -10.19
C SER A 83 -1.37 7.48 -11.13
N VAL A 84 -1.91 8.08 -12.18
CA VAL A 84 -1.16 8.79 -13.20
C VAL A 84 -1.84 10.14 -13.41
N LEU A 85 -1.05 11.22 -13.38
CA LEU A 85 -1.52 12.55 -13.75
C LEU A 85 -0.91 12.92 -15.10
N GLY A 86 -1.76 12.99 -16.12
CA GLY A 86 -1.39 13.52 -17.43
C GLY A 86 -1.53 15.03 -17.44
N GLU A 87 -0.49 15.73 -17.88
CA GLU A 87 -0.49 17.19 -18.06
C GLU A 87 -0.28 17.52 -19.54
N VAL A 88 -1.09 18.43 -20.10
CA VAL A 88 -0.91 18.89 -21.49
C VAL A 88 0.37 19.72 -21.58
N GLY A 89 1.35 19.25 -22.34
CA GLY A 89 2.62 19.96 -22.57
C GLY A 89 3.70 19.73 -21.50
N SER A 90 3.48 18.79 -20.59
CA SER A 90 4.42 18.40 -19.52
C SER A 90 4.58 16.88 -19.47
N TRP A 91 5.46 16.39 -18.61
CA TRP A 91 5.70 14.96 -18.44
C TRP A 91 4.60 14.33 -17.58
N THR A 92 4.18 13.13 -17.98
CA THR A 92 3.27 12.31 -17.19
C THR A 92 3.88 11.98 -15.83
N ARG A 93 3.18 12.34 -14.76
CA ARG A 93 3.61 12.04 -13.39
C ARG A 93 2.93 10.76 -12.92
N ASN A 94 3.70 9.88 -12.30
CA ASN A 94 3.22 8.62 -11.76
C ASN A 94 3.23 8.70 -10.24
N TYR A 95 2.29 8.03 -9.60
CA TYR A 95 2.14 8.09 -8.15
C TYR A 95 1.76 6.75 -7.54
N TYR A 96 2.13 6.60 -6.28
CA TYR A 96 1.40 5.76 -5.33
C TYR A 96 0.54 6.65 -4.45
N THR A 97 -0.72 6.27 -4.27
CA THR A 97 -1.60 6.89 -3.26
C THR A 97 -1.86 5.87 -2.17
N VAL A 98 -1.49 6.24 -0.95
CA VAL A 98 -1.70 5.44 0.25
C VAL A 98 -2.71 6.17 1.12
N GLY A 99 -3.71 5.46 1.65
CA GLY A 99 -4.74 6.10 2.47
C GLY A 99 -5.15 5.29 3.69
N LYS A 100 -5.69 6.00 4.67
CA LYS A 100 -6.31 5.45 5.88
C LYS A 100 -7.81 5.66 5.82
N LEU A 101 -8.58 4.60 5.96
CA LEU A 101 -10.04 4.68 6.11
C LEU A 101 -10.39 4.98 7.58
N LYS A 102 -11.18 6.03 7.81
CA LYS A 102 -11.74 6.36 9.13
C LYS A 102 -13.21 6.70 8.95
N GLY A 103 -14.11 5.86 9.44
CA GLY A 103 -15.53 5.94 9.13
C GLY A 103 -15.77 5.74 7.63
N ASP A 104 -16.38 6.73 6.99
CA ASP A 104 -16.69 6.73 5.56
C ASP A 104 -15.69 7.54 4.71
N VAL A 105 -14.59 8.03 5.31
CA VAL A 105 -13.60 8.88 4.65
C VAL A 105 -12.24 8.20 4.55
N VAL A 106 -11.66 8.20 3.36
CA VAL A 106 -10.28 7.78 3.10
C VAL A 106 -9.38 9.02 3.08
N HIS A 107 -8.50 9.13 4.07
CA HIS A 107 -7.46 10.16 4.14
C HIS A 107 -6.25 9.70 3.34
N LYS A 108 -6.03 10.30 2.17
CA LYS A 108 -5.06 9.88 1.15
C LYS A 108 -3.83 10.78 1.14
N THR A 109 -2.67 10.16 0.98
CA THR A 109 -1.41 10.84 0.67
C THR A 109 -0.87 10.32 -0.65
N ARG A 110 -0.57 11.23 -1.58
CA ARG A 110 -0.03 10.93 -2.91
C ARG A 110 1.48 11.17 -2.94
N TRP A 111 2.22 10.14 -3.35
CA TRP A 111 3.67 10.11 -3.44
C TRP A 111 4.10 10.01 -4.89
N LEU A 112 4.84 11.01 -5.38
CA LEU A 112 5.43 11.01 -6.73
C LEU A 112 6.48 9.90 -6.82
N ILE A 113 6.44 9.11 -7.90
CA ILE A 113 7.46 8.08 -8.17
C ILE A 113 8.35 8.48 -9.37
N PRO A 114 9.65 8.14 -9.34
CA PRO A 114 10.29 7.26 -8.35
C PRO A 114 10.82 7.92 -7.07
N GLU A 115 10.82 9.25 -6.96
CA GLU A 115 11.52 9.97 -5.87
C GLU A 115 10.87 9.85 -4.49
N LEU A 116 9.63 9.33 -4.41
CA LEU A 116 8.81 9.20 -3.20
C LEU A 116 8.62 10.55 -2.47
N VAL A 117 8.35 11.61 -3.24
CA VAL A 117 8.05 12.94 -2.71
C VAL A 117 6.55 13.06 -2.47
N GLU A 118 6.14 13.48 -1.27
CA GLU A 118 4.74 13.81 -0.97
C GLU A 118 4.33 15.03 -1.81
N GLU A 119 3.30 14.91 -2.64
CA GLU A 119 2.77 16.05 -3.40
C GLU A 119 1.44 16.56 -2.87
N GLU A 120 0.56 15.65 -2.43
CA GLU A 120 -0.81 16.01 -2.10
C GLU A 120 -1.37 15.13 -0.98
N LYS A 121 -2.08 15.78 -0.05
CA LYS A 121 -2.98 15.14 0.90
C LYS A 121 -4.41 15.51 0.55
N SER A 122 -5.29 14.51 0.53
CA SER A 122 -6.69 14.68 0.13
C SER A 122 -7.56 13.75 0.96
N GLU A 123 -8.85 14.06 1.01
CA GLU A 123 -9.86 13.25 1.69
C GLU A 123 -11.00 13.01 0.71
N ASP A 124 -11.42 11.76 0.61
CA ASP A 124 -12.55 11.37 -0.23
C ASP A 124 -13.44 10.41 0.53
N THR A 125 -14.75 10.50 0.28
CA THR A 125 -15.69 9.49 0.76
C THR A 125 -15.45 8.14 0.09
N LEU A 126 -15.91 7.06 0.73
CA LEU A 126 -15.82 5.69 0.18
C LEU A 126 -16.40 5.57 -1.23
N ASP A 127 -17.51 6.26 -1.53
CA ASP A 127 -18.15 6.27 -2.85
C ASP A 127 -17.25 6.86 -3.96
N ASN A 128 -16.28 7.68 -3.59
CA ASN A 128 -15.29 8.28 -4.48
C ASN A 128 -13.95 7.50 -4.48
N CYS A 129 -13.91 6.32 -3.87
CA CYS A 129 -12.73 5.45 -3.79
C CYS A 129 -12.95 4.14 -4.55
N PHE A 130 -11.86 3.52 -4.99
CA PHE A 130 -11.91 2.17 -5.54
C PHE A 130 -12.02 1.15 -4.39
N GLU A 131 -13.17 0.49 -4.25
CA GLU A 131 -13.41 -0.46 -3.17
C GLU A 131 -12.42 -1.63 -3.20
N GLU A 132 -12.02 -2.09 -4.39
CA GLU A 132 -11.03 -3.16 -4.57
C GLU A 132 -9.67 -2.80 -3.99
N ALA A 133 -9.37 -1.51 -3.89
CA ALA A 133 -8.12 -1.01 -3.34
C ALA A 133 -8.13 -0.86 -1.80
N ILE A 134 -9.27 -1.09 -1.14
CA ILE A 134 -9.40 -1.06 0.31
C ILE A 134 -9.24 -2.46 0.90
N ILE A 135 -8.34 -2.60 1.88
CA ILE A 135 -8.29 -3.74 2.80
C ILE A 135 -8.84 -3.27 4.13
N TYR A 136 -10.02 -3.75 4.51
CA TYR A 136 -10.63 -3.47 5.81
C TYR A 136 -9.85 -4.18 6.91
N HIS A 137 -9.68 -3.49 8.04
CA HIS A 137 -9.04 -4.03 9.22
C HIS A 137 -10.07 -4.78 10.05
N HIS A 138 -9.73 -6.01 10.39
CA HIS A 138 -10.44 -6.75 11.40
C HIS A 138 -9.97 -6.15 12.73
N ALA A 139 -10.86 -5.39 13.38
CA ALA A 139 -10.57 -4.77 14.67
C ALA A 139 -9.96 -5.82 15.60
N GLU A 140 -8.91 -5.45 16.35
CA GLU A 140 -8.58 -6.22 17.55
C GLU A 140 -9.85 -6.24 18.39
N ARG A 141 -10.42 -7.42 18.61
CA ARG A 141 -11.35 -7.62 19.72
C ARG A 141 -10.56 -7.26 20.97
N THR A 142 -10.64 -6.00 21.39
CA THR A 142 -10.35 -5.64 22.77
C THR A 142 -11.53 -6.21 23.53
N ASP A 143 -11.38 -7.46 23.99
CA ASP A 143 -12.26 -8.05 24.98
C ASP A 143 -12.11 -7.18 26.24
N GLU A 144 -13.05 -6.26 26.46
CA GLU A 144 -13.31 -5.63 27.77
C GLU A 144 -14.12 -6.58 28.67
#